data_AF-A0A8T3M3A1-F1
#
_entry.id   AF-A0A8T3M3A1-F1
#
_cell.length_a   1.000
_cell.length_b   1.000
_cell.length_c   1.000
_cell.angle_alpha   90.00
_cell.angle_beta   90.00
_cell.angle_gamma   90.00
#
_symmetry.space_group_name_H-M   'P 1'
#
loop_
_entity.id
_entity.type
_entity.pdbx_description
1 polymer ?
#
loop_
_entity_poly.entity_id
_entity_poly.type
_entity_poly.pdbx_seq_one_letter_code
_entity_poly.pdbx_strand_id
1 'polypeptide(L)'
;IREHGVLQPILVRPSGSQFELIAGERRWRASRMAERATIPAIVVDFDESTALEVSIIENLQREDVSPLEEATMFRKMTETFGYSVRQLAQKLGKDKGYVENRLRLSDAPADIRELVSLRKDTISHAYELMKIGDERQRRRLARRIVAGDLSLAKLRVITGGGKPEEKSVAGEGPRRRAKTVAGELESARAADDALMGARSKLSEGVDDLVDILRQPAMMEQIPEVNRANFAKHLTITKLKIENAIAIIRSGAPHRDESD
;
A
#
# COMPACT_ATOMS: atom_id res chain seq x y z
N ILE A 1 9.84 -19.36 14.58
CA ILE A 1 8.72 -20.22 15.07
C ILE A 1 9.22 -21.46 15.80
N ARG A 2 10.26 -22.16 15.32
CA ARG A 2 10.78 -23.37 16.00
C ARG A 2 11.30 -23.11 17.44
N GLU A 3 11.98 -22.00 17.69
CA GLU A 3 12.46 -21.63 19.05
C GLU A 3 11.44 -20.88 19.89
N HIS A 4 10.86 -19.80 19.37
CA HIS A 4 10.05 -18.84 20.14
C HIS A 4 8.53 -18.99 19.95
N GLY A 5 8.09 -19.98 19.16
CA GLY A 5 6.69 -20.14 18.78
C GLY A 5 6.16 -19.06 17.84
N VAL A 6 4.83 -18.97 17.74
CA VAL A 6 4.13 -17.93 16.97
C VAL A 6 3.70 -16.84 17.95
N LEU A 7 4.35 -15.69 17.88
CA LEU A 7 4.09 -14.57 18.80
C LEU A 7 2.79 -13.82 18.47
N GLN A 8 2.44 -13.76 17.18
CA GLN A 8 1.25 -13.05 16.71
C GLN A 8 0.21 -14.07 16.22
N PRO A 9 -1.00 -14.13 16.81
CA PRO A 9 -2.03 -15.10 16.42
C PRO A 9 -2.46 -14.98 14.96
N ILE A 10 -2.78 -16.11 14.32
CA ILE A 10 -3.46 -16.11 13.01
C ILE A 10 -4.92 -15.68 13.15
N LEU A 11 -5.53 -15.16 12.09
CA LEU A 11 -6.94 -14.80 12.09
C LEU A 11 -7.73 -15.89 11.37
N VAL A 12 -8.76 -16.42 12.04
CA VAL A 12 -9.60 -17.49 11.48
C VAL A 12 -11.08 -17.23 11.73
N ARG A 13 -11.94 -17.83 10.90
CA ARG A 13 -13.38 -17.90 11.17
C ARG A 13 -13.88 -19.34 11.23
N PRO A 14 -15.00 -19.60 11.94
CA PRO A 14 -15.66 -20.90 11.89
C PRO A 14 -16.14 -21.22 10.46
N SER A 15 -15.93 -22.47 10.02
CA SER A 15 -16.45 -23.01 8.77
C SER A 15 -16.85 -24.48 8.99
N GLY A 16 -18.12 -24.70 9.33
CA GLY A 16 -18.61 -26.01 9.75
C GLY A 16 -17.89 -26.52 11.01
N SER A 17 -17.27 -27.70 10.91
CA SER A 17 -16.44 -28.29 11.98
C SER A 17 -14.97 -27.87 11.94
N GLN A 18 -14.61 -26.98 11.01
CA GLN A 18 -13.24 -26.53 10.78
C GLN A 18 -13.13 -25.00 10.91
N PHE A 19 -11.92 -24.49 10.73
CA PHE A 19 -11.62 -23.07 10.69
C PHE A 19 -11.05 -22.69 9.32
N GLU A 20 -11.54 -21.60 8.77
CA GLU A 20 -10.98 -21.00 7.56
C GLU A 20 -9.97 -19.92 7.95
N LEU A 21 -8.80 -19.92 7.29
CA LEU A 21 -7.75 -18.95 7.51
C LEU A 21 -8.06 -17.64 6.79
N ILE A 22 -8.26 -16.56 7.54
CA ILE A 22 -8.48 -15.21 6.99
C ILE A 22 -7.15 -14.50 6.74
N ALA A 23 -6.22 -14.57 7.71
CA ALA A 23 -4.93 -13.91 7.63
C ALA A 23 -3.83 -14.65 8.39
N GLY A 24 -2.58 -14.50 7.94
CA GLY A 24 -1.41 -15.10 8.58
C GLY A 24 -0.92 -16.40 7.94
N GLU A 25 -1.13 -16.59 6.63
CA GLU A 25 -0.72 -17.81 5.90
C GLU A 25 0.75 -18.17 6.07
N ARG A 26 1.65 -17.18 6.07
CA ARG A 26 3.08 -17.41 6.33
C ARG A 26 3.33 -18.03 7.71
N ARG A 27 2.61 -17.58 8.74
CA ARG A 27 2.72 -18.10 10.13
C ARG A 27 2.13 -19.50 10.22
N TRP A 28 1.02 -19.76 9.53
CA TRP A 28 0.41 -21.08 9.43
C TRP A 28 1.35 -22.08 8.73
N ARG A 29 1.87 -21.74 7.55
CA ARG A 29 2.83 -22.58 6.81
C ARG A 29 4.10 -22.86 7.63
N ALA A 30 4.66 -21.82 8.25
CA ALA A 30 5.85 -21.98 9.08
C ALA A 30 5.60 -22.80 10.36
N SER A 31 4.39 -22.76 10.93
CA SER A 31 4.01 -23.64 12.05
C SER A 31 3.85 -25.09 11.62
N ARG A 32 3.31 -25.33 10.41
CA ARG A 32 3.28 -26.65 9.79
C ARG A 32 4.68 -27.21 9.53
N MET A 33 5.59 -26.40 8.98
CA MET A 33 6.99 -26.80 8.76
C MET A 33 7.77 -27.01 10.06
N ALA A 34 7.34 -26.35 11.15
CA ALA A 34 7.87 -26.56 12.49
C ALA A 34 7.14 -27.68 13.25
N GLU A 35 6.27 -28.46 12.59
CA GLU A 35 5.53 -29.61 13.12
C GLU A 35 4.76 -29.30 14.41
N ARG A 36 4.25 -28.07 14.55
CA ARG A 36 3.45 -27.71 15.72
C ARG A 36 2.04 -28.28 15.60
N ALA A 37 1.62 -28.99 16.65
CA ALA A 37 0.26 -29.53 16.76
C ALA A 37 -0.81 -28.42 16.85
N THR A 38 -0.47 -27.27 17.45
CA THR A 38 -1.39 -26.14 17.63
C THR A 38 -0.71 -24.81 17.26
N ILE A 39 -1.54 -23.83 16.88
CA ILE A 39 -1.13 -22.47 16.55
C ILE A 39 -2.09 -21.48 17.22
N PRO A 40 -1.60 -20.40 17.86
CA PRO A 40 -2.47 -19.39 18.43
C PRO A 40 -3.28 -18.72 17.33
N ALA A 41 -4.59 -18.62 17.54
CA ALA A 41 -5.54 -18.04 16.59
C ALA A 41 -6.54 -17.13 17.29
N ILE A 42 -6.95 -16.06 16.62
CA ILE A 42 -8.10 -15.24 16.99
C ILE A 42 -9.26 -15.71 16.11
N VAL A 43 -10.33 -16.19 16.75
CA VAL A 43 -11.56 -16.60 16.07
C VAL A 43 -12.47 -15.39 15.97
N VAL A 44 -12.85 -15.04 14.74
CA VAL A 44 -13.81 -13.96 14.45
C VAL A 44 -15.03 -14.53 13.73
N ASP A 45 -16.20 -14.04 14.12
CA ASP A 45 -17.46 -14.37 13.47
C ASP A 45 -17.71 -13.38 12.33
N PHE A 46 -16.97 -13.54 11.24
CA PHE A 46 -17.09 -12.74 10.03
C PHE A 46 -17.88 -13.49 8.97
N ASP A 47 -18.85 -12.82 8.36
CA ASP A 47 -19.46 -13.30 7.13
C ASP A 47 -18.40 -13.40 6.00
N GLU A 48 -18.73 -14.13 4.93
CA GLU A 48 -17.79 -14.40 3.84
C GLU A 48 -17.31 -13.13 3.14
N SER A 49 -18.21 -12.15 3.02
CA SER A 49 -17.90 -10.84 2.49
C SER A 49 -16.82 -10.14 3.34
N THR A 50 -17.06 -9.99 4.64
CA THR A 50 -16.15 -9.33 5.59
C THR A 50 -14.80 -10.05 5.67
N ALA A 51 -14.81 -11.38 5.69
CA ALA A 51 -13.59 -12.18 5.70
C ALA A 51 -12.73 -11.93 4.44
N LEU A 52 -13.37 -11.94 3.27
CA LEU A 52 -12.70 -11.68 2.00
C LEU A 52 -12.16 -10.25 1.93
N GLU A 53 -12.93 -9.28 2.44
CA GLU A 53 -12.53 -7.88 2.50
C GLU A 53 -11.26 -7.68 3.34
N VAL A 54 -11.25 -8.25 4.55
CA VAL A 54 -10.09 -8.19 5.47
C VAL A 54 -8.87 -8.85 4.83
N SER A 55 -9.05 -9.99 4.17
CA SER A 55 -7.98 -10.68 3.45
C SER A 55 -7.38 -9.81 2.33
N ILE A 56 -8.20 -9.12 1.55
CA ILE A 56 -7.73 -8.22 0.49
C ILE A 56 -6.95 -7.04 1.07
N ILE A 57 -7.44 -6.44 2.16
CA ILE A 57 -6.78 -5.30 2.81
C ILE A 57 -5.42 -5.70 3.40
N GLU A 58 -5.33 -6.88 4.02
CA GLU A 58 -4.05 -7.38 4.56
C GLU A 58 -3.05 -7.64 3.42
N ASN A 59 -3.51 -8.26 2.33
CA ASN A 59 -2.66 -8.49 1.17
C ASN A 59 -2.18 -7.18 0.54
N LEU A 60 -3.02 -6.15 0.47
CA LEU A 60 -2.65 -4.82 -0.04
C LEU A 60 -1.61 -4.09 0.82
N GLN A 61 -1.47 -4.44 2.10
CA GLN A 61 -0.49 -3.82 3.01
C GLN A 61 0.90 -4.44 2.91
N ARG A 62 1.10 -5.46 2.09
CA ARG A 62 2.42 -6.05 1.89
C ARG A 62 3.30 -5.11 1.06
N GLU A 63 4.60 -5.09 1.37
CA GLU A 63 5.57 -4.24 0.65
C GLU A 63 5.85 -4.74 -0.79
N ASP A 64 5.54 -6.01 -1.08
CA ASP A 64 5.88 -6.68 -2.35
C ASP A 64 4.76 -6.72 -3.39
N VAL A 65 3.59 -6.12 -3.11
CA VAL A 65 2.43 -6.15 -4.02
C VAL A 65 2.78 -5.46 -5.33
N SER A 66 2.59 -6.17 -6.44
CA SER A 66 2.82 -5.60 -7.76
C SER A 66 1.73 -4.60 -8.15
N PRO A 67 2.06 -3.63 -9.02
CA PRO A 67 1.09 -2.74 -9.66
C PRO A 67 -0.16 -3.41 -10.24
N LEU A 68 -0.03 -4.61 -10.80
CA LEU A 68 -1.13 -5.34 -11.41
C LEU A 68 -2.00 -6.03 -10.36
N GLU A 69 -1.38 -6.58 -9.31
CA GLU A 69 -2.10 -7.17 -8.18
C GLU A 69 -2.91 -6.13 -7.42
N GLU A 70 -2.32 -4.95 -7.12
CA GLU A 70 -3.07 -3.84 -6.52
C GLU A 70 -4.27 -3.45 -7.37
N ALA A 71 -4.13 -3.42 -8.70
CA ALA A 71 -5.21 -3.10 -9.62
C ALA A 71 -6.35 -4.10 -9.56
N THR A 72 -6.03 -5.40 -9.56
CA THR A 72 -7.04 -6.45 -9.41
C THR A 72 -7.73 -6.38 -8.04
N MET A 73 -6.97 -6.14 -6.97
CA MET A 73 -7.52 -6.00 -5.61
C MET A 73 -8.44 -4.77 -5.51
N PHE A 74 -8.05 -3.61 -6.05
CA PHE A 74 -8.89 -2.41 -6.03
C PHE A 74 -10.19 -2.62 -6.79
N ARG A 75 -10.14 -3.27 -7.96
CA ARG A 75 -11.34 -3.63 -8.72
C ARG A 75 -12.28 -4.51 -7.90
N LYS A 76 -11.73 -5.54 -7.24
CA LYS A 76 -12.51 -6.40 -6.35
C LYS A 76 -13.14 -5.62 -5.21
N MET A 77 -12.42 -4.66 -4.63
CA MET A 77 -12.95 -3.75 -3.60
C MET A 77 -14.12 -2.91 -4.12
N THR A 78 -14.06 -2.40 -5.35
CA THR A 78 -15.13 -1.59 -5.93
C THR A 78 -16.33 -2.43 -6.38
N GLU A 79 -16.11 -3.58 -7.02
CA GLU A 79 -17.16 -4.40 -7.64
C GLU A 79 -17.87 -5.31 -6.63
N THR A 80 -17.12 -5.93 -5.71
CA THR A 80 -17.69 -6.90 -4.74
C THR A 80 -18.23 -6.20 -3.49
N PHE A 81 -17.57 -5.16 -3.02
CA PHE A 81 -17.91 -4.51 -1.75
C PHE A 81 -18.50 -3.10 -1.92
N GLY A 82 -18.65 -2.63 -3.16
CA GLY A 82 -19.29 -1.34 -3.46
C GLY A 82 -18.50 -0.12 -2.98
N TYR A 83 -17.19 -0.26 -2.71
CA TYR A 83 -16.38 0.89 -2.31
C TYR A 83 -16.32 1.92 -3.42
N SER A 84 -16.66 3.17 -3.09
CA SER A 84 -16.30 4.29 -3.96
C SER A 84 -14.79 4.48 -3.96
N VAL A 85 -14.25 5.04 -5.05
CA VAL A 85 -12.84 5.42 -5.16
C VAL A 85 -12.38 6.27 -3.96
N ARG A 86 -13.23 7.19 -3.51
CA ARG A 86 -12.94 8.07 -2.36
C ARG A 86 -12.83 7.28 -1.06
N GLN A 87 -13.75 6.37 -0.79
CA GLN A 87 -13.72 5.54 0.41
C GLN A 87 -12.50 4.60 0.40
N LEU A 88 -12.18 4.01 -0.75
CA LEU A 88 -11.02 3.13 -0.89
C LEU A 88 -9.71 3.89 -0.66
N ALA A 89 -9.57 5.08 -1.25
CA ALA A 89 -8.43 5.98 -1.04
C ALA A 89 -8.23 6.33 0.44
N GLN A 90 -9.31 6.74 1.13
CA GLN A 90 -9.27 7.05 2.56
C GLN A 90 -8.91 5.82 3.40
N LYS A 91 -9.48 4.65 3.09
CA LYS A 91 -9.24 3.40 3.83
C LYS A 91 -7.78 2.94 3.72
N LEU A 92 -7.18 3.10 2.54
CA LEU A 92 -5.80 2.72 2.24
C LEU A 92 -4.77 3.80 2.56
N GLY A 93 -5.19 5.01 2.94
CA GLY A 93 -4.27 6.13 3.17
C GLY A 93 -3.53 6.55 1.88
N LYS A 94 -4.20 6.47 0.74
CA LYS A 94 -3.66 6.83 -0.58
C LYS A 94 -4.49 7.96 -1.19
N ASP A 95 -3.91 8.68 -2.14
CA ASP A 95 -4.64 9.71 -2.88
C ASP A 95 -5.68 9.10 -3.84
N LYS A 96 -6.77 9.84 -4.06
CA LYS A 96 -7.83 9.44 -5.00
C LYS A 96 -7.27 9.10 -6.38
N GLY A 97 -6.36 9.94 -6.90
CA GLY A 97 -5.74 9.73 -8.21
C GLY A 97 -4.88 8.46 -8.30
N TYR A 98 -4.28 8.02 -7.19
CA TYR A 98 -3.56 6.75 -7.14
C TYR A 98 -4.53 5.57 -7.38
N VAL A 99 -5.66 5.57 -6.67
CA VAL A 99 -6.69 4.54 -6.79
C VAL A 99 -7.32 4.56 -8.18
N GLU A 100 -7.63 5.73 -8.74
CA GLU A 100 -8.19 5.86 -10.10
C GLU A 100 -7.24 5.30 -11.16
N ASN A 101 -5.96 5.66 -11.10
CA ASN A 101 -4.96 5.17 -12.03
C ASN A 101 -4.81 3.65 -11.93
N ARG A 102 -4.78 3.11 -10.71
CA ARG A 102 -4.69 1.69 -10.47
C ARG A 102 -5.94 0.92 -10.95
N LEU A 103 -7.13 1.50 -10.81
CA LEU A 103 -8.36 0.96 -11.41
C LEU A 103 -8.29 0.97 -12.94
N ARG A 104 -7.78 2.04 -13.57
CA ARG A 104 -7.55 2.06 -15.02
C ARG A 104 -6.59 0.94 -15.45
N LEU A 105 -5.54 0.67 -14.66
CA LEU A 105 -4.59 -0.40 -14.95
C LEU A 105 -5.23 -1.80 -14.92
N SER A 106 -6.30 -2.03 -14.14
CA SER A 106 -6.97 -3.33 -14.15
C SER A 106 -7.78 -3.59 -15.42
N ASP A 107 -8.22 -2.53 -16.12
CA ASP A 107 -8.81 -2.60 -17.47
C ASP A 107 -7.76 -2.58 -18.59
N ALA A 108 -6.46 -2.63 -18.25
CA ALA A 108 -5.44 -2.46 -19.26
C ALA A 108 -5.45 -3.61 -20.29
N PRO A 109 -5.28 -3.28 -21.60
CA PRO A 109 -5.06 -4.26 -22.65
C PRO A 109 -3.92 -5.24 -22.32
N ALA A 110 -3.97 -6.45 -22.89
CA ALA A 110 -3.01 -7.51 -22.60
C ALA A 110 -1.55 -7.08 -22.83
N ASP A 111 -1.30 -6.32 -23.91
CA ASP A 111 0.03 -5.79 -24.25
C ASP A 111 0.57 -4.80 -23.22
N ILE A 112 -0.31 -4.09 -22.52
CA ILE A 112 0.06 -3.14 -21.44
C ILE A 112 0.32 -3.88 -20.13
N ARG A 113 -0.49 -4.90 -19.82
CA ARG A 113 -0.26 -5.75 -18.66
C ARG A 113 1.07 -6.50 -18.77
N GLU A 114 1.39 -7.00 -19.96
CA GLU A 114 2.68 -7.63 -20.24
C GLU A 114 3.85 -6.67 -20.00
N LEU A 115 3.78 -5.43 -20.51
CA LEU A 115 4.80 -4.40 -20.28
C LEU A 115 5.07 -4.15 -18.78
N VAL A 116 4.02 -3.96 -17.99
CA VAL A 116 4.14 -3.68 -16.54
C VAL A 116 4.63 -4.91 -15.77
N SER A 117 4.25 -6.11 -16.21
CA SER A 117 4.73 -7.37 -15.62
C SER A 117 6.24 -7.56 -15.82
N LEU A 118 6.73 -7.27 -17.02
CA LEU A 118 8.16 -7.34 -17.35
C LEU A 118 8.98 -6.27 -16.64
N ARG A 119 8.45 -5.04 -16.56
CA ARG A 119 9.15 -3.87 -16.02
C ARG A 119 8.21 -2.99 -15.21
N LYS A 120 8.26 -3.14 -13.88
CA LYS A 120 7.42 -2.39 -12.93
C LYS A 120 7.59 -0.87 -13.01
N ASP A 121 8.77 -0.40 -13.42
CA ASP A 121 9.11 1.03 -13.57
C ASP A 121 8.40 1.72 -14.75
N THR A 122 7.81 0.95 -15.66
CA THR A 122 7.13 1.47 -16.87
C THR A 122 5.68 1.88 -16.62
N ILE A 123 5.22 1.93 -15.37
CA ILE A 123 3.82 2.19 -15.04
C ILE A 123 3.31 3.54 -15.60
N SER A 124 4.13 4.59 -15.56
CA SER A 124 3.77 5.88 -16.12
C SER A 124 3.65 5.83 -17.65
N HIS A 125 4.49 5.04 -18.31
CA HIS A 125 4.36 4.78 -19.74
C HIS A 125 3.13 3.96 -20.07
N ALA A 126 2.78 2.98 -19.23
CA ALA A 126 1.57 2.18 -19.39
C ALA A 126 0.31 3.07 -19.41
N TYR A 127 0.18 4.01 -18.47
CA TYR A 127 -0.96 4.95 -18.45
C TYR A 127 -1.04 5.85 -19.69
N GLU A 128 0.11 6.22 -20.25
CA GLU A 128 0.17 7.04 -21.46
C GLU A 128 -0.16 6.21 -22.72
N LEU A 129 0.38 4.99 -22.82
CA LEU A 129 0.09 4.06 -23.90
C LEU A 129 -1.39 3.65 -23.95
N MET A 130 -2.06 3.56 -22.80
CA MET A 130 -3.50 3.27 -22.72
C MET A 130 -4.37 4.32 -23.42
N LYS A 131 -3.86 5.52 -23.71
CA LYS A 131 -4.57 6.53 -24.51
C LYS A 131 -4.61 6.18 -26.01
N ILE A 132 -3.77 5.24 -26.45
CA ILE A 132 -3.65 4.83 -27.85
C ILE A 132 -4.63 3.69 -28.11
N GLY A 133 -5.65 3.96 -28.92
CA GLY A 133 -6.64 2.96 -29.33
C GLY A 133 -6.06 1.89 -30.26
N ASP A 134 -5.17 2.27 -31.20
CA ASP A 134 -4.54 1.32 -32.13
C ASP A 134 -3.54 0.40 -31.41
N GLU A 135 -3.89 -0.88 -31.35
CA GLU A 135 -3.09 -1.93 -30.75
C GLU A 135 -1.73 -2.13 -31.45
N ARG A 136 -1.65 -2.02 -32.77
CA ARG A 136 -0.39 -2.23 -33.50
C ARG A 136 0.61 -1.14 -33.16
N GLN A 137 0.15 0.10 -33.13
CA GLN A 137 0.96 1.24 -32.70
C GLN A 137 1.37 1.11 -31.23
N ARG A 138 0.43 0.75 -30.34
CA ARG A 138 0.69 0.59 -28.91
C ARG A 138 1.76 -0.48 -28.63
N ARG A 139 1.65 -1.66 -29.24
CA ARG A 139 2.65 -2.75 -29.15
C ARG A 139 4.02 -2.35 -29.70
N ARG A 140 4.07 -1.56 -30.77
CA ARG A 140 5.34 -1.05 -31.32
C ARG A 140 6.03 -0.10 -30.35
N LEU A 141 5.27 0.80 -29.71
CA LEU A 141 5.80 1.74 -28.73
C LEU A 141 6.20 1.05 -27.42
N ALA A 142 5.41 0.08 -26.94
CA ALA A 142 5.73 -0.74 -25.77
C ALA A 142 7.09 -1.44 -25.92
N ARG A 143 7.38 -2.06 -27.08
CA ARG A 143 8.69 -2.68 -27.36
C ARG A 143 9.85 -1.69 -27.26
N ARG A 144 9.68 -0.46 -27.76
CA ARG A 144 10.69 0.61 -27.65
C ARG A 144 10.91 1.06 -26.20
N ILE A 145 9.87 1.02 -25.36
CA ILE A 145 9.97 1.33 -23.93
C ILE A 145 10.75 0.25 -23.21
N VAL A 146 10.46 -1.04 -23.49
CA VAL A 146 11.21 -2.17 -22.92
C VAL A 146 12.69 -2.08 -23.27
N ALA A 147 13.00 -1.74 -24.53
CA ALA A 147 14.36 -1.53 -25.02
C ALA A 147 15.06 -0.28 -24.45
N GLY A 148 14.34 0.64 -23.79
CA GLY A 148 14.89 1.89 -23.25
C GLY A 148 14.96 3.05 -24.25
N ASP A 149 14.50 2.86 -25.49
CA ASP A 149 14.60 3.82 -26.59
C ASP A 149 13.54 4.93 -26.55
N LEU A 150 12.53 4.79 -25.68
CA LEU A 150 11.38 5.70 -25.62
C LEU A 150 11.15 6.23 -24.20
N SER A 151 11.53 7.49 -23.99
CA SER A 151 11.24 8.21 -22.75
C SER A 151 9.75 8.59 -22.66
N LEU A 152 9.27 8.77 -21.43
CA LEU A 152 7.89 9.18 -21.17
C LEU A 152 7.55 10.53 -21.83
N ALA A 153 8.51 11.46 -21.87
CA ALA A 153 8.34 12.76 -22.53
C ALA A 153 8.10 12.59 -24.04
N LYS A 154 8.92 11.77 -24.73
CA LYS A 154 8.72 11.48 -26.15
C LYS A 154 7.40 10.76 -26.40
N LEU A 155 7.00 9.85 -25.52
CA LEU A 155 5.72 9.17 -25.62
C LEU A 155 4.54 10.15 -25.53
N ARG A 156 4.57 11.11 -24.59
CA ARG A 156 3.53 12.16 -24.44
C ARG A 156 3.37 13.05 -25.68
N VAL A 157 4.45 13.30 -26.40
CA VAL A 157 4.40 14.03 -27.68
C VAL A 157 3.65 13.20 -28.73
N ILE A 158 3.93 11.90 -28.81
CA ILE A 158 3.27 10.99 -29.76
C ILE A 158 1.77 10.84 -29.46
N THR A 159 1.37 10.86 -28.19
CA THR A 159 -0.02 10.73 -27.75
C THR A 159 -0.80 12.05 -27.71
N GLY A 160 -0.20 13.17 -28.17
CA GLY A 160 -0.86 14.48 -28.22
C GLY A 160 -1.05 15.16 -26.86
N GLY A 161 -0.36 14.70 -25.81
CA GLY A 161 -0.53 15.13 -24.42
C GLY A 161 0.30 16.34 -23.96
N GLY A 162 1.04 17.01 -24.83
CA GLY A 162 1.77 18.23 -24.45
C GLY A 162 2.64 18.83 -25.56
N LYS A 163 2.70 20.17 -25.60
CA LYS A 163 3.76 20.92 -26.30
C LYS A 163 5.13 20.45 -25.77
N PRO A 164 6.17 20.39 -26.62
CA PRO A 164 7.50 19.99 -26.18
C PRO A 164 8.04 21.06 -25.22
N GLU A 165 8.15 20.74 -23.93
CA GLU A 165 9.17 21.39 -23.11
C GLU A 165 10.51 20.78 -23.54
N GLU A 166 11.22 21.52 -24.37
CA GLU A 166 12.63 21.28 -24.67
C GLU A 166 13.43 21.38 -23.37
N LYS A 167 13.69 20.24 -22.73
CA LYS A 167 14.97 20.10 -22.03
C LYS A 167 16.00 19.78 -23.09
N SER A 168 16.66 20.84 -23.55
CA SER A 168 17.85 20.79 -24.37
C SER A 168 18.86 19.83 -23.77
N VAL A 169 19.19 18.80 -24.53
CA VAL A 169 20.42 18.04 -24.35
C VAL A 169 21.45 18.72 -25.23
N ALA A 170 22.25 19.61 -24.63
CA ALA A 170 23.49 20.08 -25.23
C ALA A 170 24.49 20.43 -24.13
N GLY A 171 25.59 19.67 -24.09
CA GLY A 171 26.81 20.03 -23.37
C GLY A 171 27.17 19.12 -22.19
N GLU A 172 27.63 17.91 -22.46
CA GLU A 172 28.56 17.24 -21.55
C GLU A 172 29.90 18.01 -21.54
N GLY A 173 30.19 18.60 -20.38
CA GLY A 173 31.46 19.23 -20.00
C GLY A 173 31.39 19.60 -18.52
N PRO A 174 32.41 19.33 -17.70
CA PRO A 174 32.22 18.83 -16.34
C PRO A 174 31.94 19.95 -15.35
N ARG A 175 30.76 19.92 -14.72
CA ARG A 175 30.53 20.61 -13.44
C ARG A 175 29.84 19.70 -12.45
N ARG A 176 30.66 18.90 -11.77
CA ARG A 176 30.48 18.64 -10.33
C ARG A 176 30.30 20.00 -9.64
N ARG A 177 29.11 20.27 -9.10
CA ARG A 177 28.95 21.18 -7.96
C ARG A 177 28.07 20.49 -6.94
N ALA A 178 28.75 20.07 -5.89
CA ALA A 178 28.32 19.56 -4.61
C ALA A 178 26.87 19.92 -4.21
N LYS A 179 26.08 18.90 -3.88
CA LYS A 179 25.11 19.02 -2.78
C LYS A 179 25.91 19.47 -1.57
N THR A 180 25.68 20.69 -1.09
CA THR A 180 26.29 21.13 0.16
C THR A 180 25.65 20.35 1.31
N VAL A 181 26.48 19.90 2.24
CA VAL A 181 26.07 19.25 3.50
C VAL A 181 24.97 20.04 4.23
N ALA A 182 24.93 21.36 4.04
CA ALA A 182 23.90 22.26 4.55
C ALA A 182 22.47 21.93 4.06
N GLY A 183 22.28 21.61 2.77
CA GLY A 183 20.95 21.30 2.23
C GLY A 183 20.43 19.93 2.66
N GLU A 184 21.32 18.97 2.88
CA GLU A 184 20.98 17.66 3.44
C GLU A 184 20.63 17.77 4.94
N LEU A 185 21.33 18.63 5.69
CA LEU A 185 21.01 18.92 7.09
C LEU A 185 19.67 19.65 7.25
N GLU A 186 19.37 20.63 6.39
CA GLU A 186 18.09 21.35 6.44
C GLU A 186 16.90 20.43 6.12
N SER A 187 17.04 19.55 5.12
CA SER A 187 16.01 18.56 4.79
C SER A 187 15.82 17.52 5.91
N ALA A 188 16.90 17.11 6.57
CA ALA A 188 16.83 16.19 7.70
C ALA A 188 16.14 16.83 8.91
N ARG A 189 16.47 18.10 9.22
CA ARG A 189 15.81 18.86 10.31
C ARG A 189 14.32 19.07 10.05
N ALA A 190 13.93 19.43 8.83
CA ALA A 190 12.52 19.60 8.48
C ALA A 190 11.73 18.29 8.59
N ALA A 191 12.35 17.15 8.28
CA ALA A 191 11.73 15.83 8.46
C ALA A 191 11.58 15.47 9.95
N ASP A 192 12.60 15.77 10.77
CA ASP A 192 12.57 15.57 12.22
C ASP A 192 11.50 16.45 12.89
N ASP A 193 11.40 17.72 12.52
CA ASP A 193 10.39 18.65 13.05
C ASP A 193 8.97 18.20 12.69
N ALA A 194 8.76 17.73 11.46
CA ALA A 194 7.47 17.17 11.03
C ALA A 194 7.11 15.90 11.81
N LEU A 195 8.09 15.02 12.09
CA LEU A 195 7.90 13.82 12.88
C LEU A 195 7.56 14.14 14.34
N MET A 196 8.27 15.10 14.94
CA MET A 196 8.01 15.57 16.31
C MET A 196 6.62 16.23 16.42
N GLY A 197 6.23 17.02 15.43
CA GLY A 197 4.87 17.60 15.37
C GLY A 197 3.78 16.54 15.22
N ALA A 198 4.01 15.51 14.40
CA ALA A 198 3.07 14.38 14.27
C ALA A 198 2.98 13.56 15.57
N ARG A 199 4.10 13.37 16.28
CA ARG A 199 4.15 12.68 17.57
C ARG A 199 3.37 13.42 18.65
N SER A 200 3.54 14.75 18.78
CA SER A 200 2.82 15.53 19.80
C SER A 200 1.31 15.42 19.60
N LYS A 201 0.83 15.62 18.37
CA LYS A 201 -0.60 15.51 18.02
C LYS A 201 -1.17 14.13 18.27
N LEU A 202 -0.39 13.07 18.01
CA LEU A 202 -0.81 11.71 18.29
C LEU A 202 -0.92 11.46 19.81
N SER A 203 0.04 11.94 20.59
CA SER A 203 -0.01 11.82 22.06
C SER A 203 -1.22 12.54 22.62
N GLU A 204 -1.39 13.82 22.28
CA GLU A 204 -2.51 14.65 22.73
C GLU A 204 -3.86 14.02 22.35
N GLY A 205 -4.01 13.58 21.10
CA GLY A 205 -5.26 12.94 20.66
C GLY A 205 -5.56 11.59 21.31
N VAL A 206 -4.52 10.83 21.71
CA VAL A 206 -4.69 9.58 22.46
C VAL A 206 -5.06 9.87 23.92
N ASP A 207 -4.42 10.86 24.55
CA ASP A 207 -4.69 11.26 25.92
C ASP A 207 -6.13 11.81 26.06
N ASP A 208 -6.55 12.71 25.18
CA ASP A 208 -7.93 13.24 25.12
C ASP A 208 -8.96 12.11 24.98
N LEU A 209 -8.69 11.14 24.11
CA LEU A 209 -9.57 10.00 23.90
C LEU A 209 -9.69 9.13 25.15
N VAL A 210 -8.56 8.85 25.81
CA VAL A 210 -8.54 8.04 27.04
C VAL A 210 -9.29 8.76 28.16
N ASP A 211 -9.15 10.07 28.27
CA ASP A 211 -9.85 10.88 29.27
C ASP A 211 -11.37 10.89 29.05
N ILE A 212 -11.82 11.02 27.80
CA ILE A 212 -13.25 10.91 27.45
C ILE A 212 -13.80 9.52 27.81
N LEU A 213 -13.07 8.45 27.49
CA LEU A 213 -13.51 7.07 27.75
C LEU A 213 -13.52 6.69 29.23
N ARG A 214 -12.76 7.41 30.06
CA ARG A 214 -12.76 7.24 31.52
C ARG A 214 -13.97 7.88 32.20
N GLN A 215 -14.74 8.72 31.52
CA GLN A 215 -15.95 9.34 32.07
C GLN A 215 -17.13 8.35 32.07
N PRO A 216 -17.62 7.91 33.26
CA PRO A 216 -18.67 6.88 33.34
C PRO A 216 -19.98 7.30 32.64
N ALA A 217 -20.33 8.58 32.73
CA ALA A 217 -21.54 9.16 32.14
C ALA A 217 -21.55 9.09 30.59
N MET A 218 -20.38 9.11 29.94
CA MET A 218 -20.29 9.01 28.48
C MET A 218 -20.48 7.57 28.00
N MET A 219 -19.97 6.58 28.75
CA MET A 219 -20.07 5.17 28.37
C MET A 219 -21.49 4.60 28.52
N GLU A 220 -22.30 5.17 29.41
CA GLU A 220 -23.72 4.80 29.59
C GLU A 220 -24.64 5.40 28.50
N GLN A 221 -24.24 6.51 27.88
CA GLN A 221 -25.04 7.21 26.86
C GLN A 221 -24.80 6.70 25.43
N ILE A 222 -23.75 5.92 25.18
CA ILE A 222 -23.43 5.42 23.84
C ILE A 222 -24.12 4.06 23.62
N PRO A 223 -24.99 3.93 22.60
CA PRO A 223 -25.61 2.65 22.22
C PRO A 223 -24.57 1.54 22.05
N GLU A 224 -24.90 0.32 22.46
CA GLU A 224 -23.98 -0.84 22.45
C GLU A 224 -23.38 -1.11 21.06
N VAL A 225 -24.18 -0.95 20.00
CA VAL A 225 -23.73 -1.06 18.59
C VAL A 225 -22.64 -0.03 18.26
N ASN A 226 -22.77 1.20 18.77
CA ASN A 226 -21.78 2.26 18.55
C ASN A 226 -20.52 2.01 19.36
N ARG A 227 -20.63 1.45 20.58
CA ARG A 227 -19.47 1.01 21.38
C ARG A 227 -18.69 -0.10 20.68
N ALA A 228 -19.37 -1.09 20.12
CA ALA A 228 -18.75 -2.17 19.36
C ALA A 228 -18.04 -1.66 18.09
N ASN A 229 -18.66 -0.77 17.33
CA ASN A 229 -18.05 -0.17 16.15
C ASN A 229 -16.84 0.71 16.49
N PHE A 230 -16.91 1.44 17.60
CA PHE A 230 -15.81 2.25 18.09
C PHE A 230 -14.62 1.38 18.56
N ALA A 231 -14.89 0.30 19.29
CA ALA A 231 -13.86 -0.67 19.68
C ALA A 231 -13.18 -1.33 18.47
N LYS A 232 -13.95 -1.67 17.42
CA LYS A 232 -13.40 -2.13 16.14
C LYS A 232 -12.48 -1.08 15.52
N HIS A 233 -12.89 0.19 15.50
CA HIS A 233 -12.08 1.27 14.97
C HIS A 233 -10.75 1.45 15.74
N LEU A 234 -10.80 1.43 17.08
CA LEU A 234 -9.59 1.51 17.91
C LEU A 234 -8.65 0.32 17.71
N THR A 235 -9.20 -0.87 17.50
CA THR A 235 -8.41 -2.08 17.21
C THR A 235 -7.67 -1.95 15.87
N ILE A 236 -8.34 -1.40 14.84
CA ILE A 236 -7.71 -1.13 13.53
C ILE A 236 -6.60 -0.07 13.68
N THR A 237 -6.86 0.99 14.44
CA THR A 237 -5.87 2.05 14.70
C THR A 237 -4.66 1.52 15.46
N LYS A 238 -4.87 0.64 16.46
CA LYS A 238 -3.79 -0.05 17.18
C LYS A 238 -2.88 -0.83 16.21
N LEU A 239 -3.46 -1.58 15.28
CA LEU A 239 -2.70 -2.33 14.27
C LEU A 239 -1.87 -1.41 13.36
N LYS A 240 -2.42 -0.25 12.96
CA LYS A 240 -1.68 0.76 12.18
C LYS A 240 -0.47 1.31 12.93
N ILE A 241 -0.62 1.57 14.23
CA ILE A 241 0.46 2.07 15.09
C ILE A 241 1.53 0.97 15.29
N GLU A 242 1.12 -0.27 15.54
CA GLU A 242 2.04 -1.41 15.65
C GLU A 242 2.87 -1.61 14.37
N ASN A 243 2.26 -1.46 13.19
CA ASN A 243 2.96 -1.51 11.91
C ASN A 243 3.96 -0.34 11.75
N ALA A 244 3.57 0.88 12.12
CA ALA A 244 4.48 2.03 12.11
C ALA A 244 5.69 1.81 13.04
N ILE A 245 5.47 1.23 14.22
CA ILE A 245 6.54 0.83 15.14
C ILE A 245 7.46 -0.22 14.50
N ALA A 246 6.91 -1.18 13.77
CA ALA A 246 7.69 -2.19 13.06
C ALA A 246 8.60 -1.57 11.99
N ILE A 247 8.11 -0.59 11.22
CA ILE A 247 8.89 0.16 10.21
C ILE A 247 10.04 0.93 10.86
N ILE A 248 9.79 1.59 12.00
CA ILE A 248 10.84 2.31 12.74
C ILE A 248 11.90 1.35 13.29
N ARG A 249 11.50 0.15 13.74
CA ARG A 249 12.40 -0.88 14.27
C ARG A 249 13.18 -1.64 13.18
N SER A 250 12.63 -1.77 11.98
CA SER A 250 13.28 -2.49 10.87
C SER A 250 14.30 -1.64 10.10
N GLY A 251 14.26 -0.32 10.24
CA GLY A 251 15.25 0.65 9.75
C GLY A 251 15.71 0.42 8.30
N ALA A 252 15.15 1.12 7.31
CA ALA A 252 15.67 1.03 5.94
C ALA A 252 15.44 2.33 5.14
N PRO A 253 16.35 2.72 4.23
CA PRO A 253 16.93 1.83 3.23
C PRO A 253 18.44 1.55 3.38
N HIS A 254 18.80 0.36 2.91
CA HIS A 254 20.13 -0.06 2.47
C HIS A 254 20.95 1.10 1.90
N ARG A 255 22.13 1.32 2.49
CA ARG A 255 23.26 1.88 1.75
C ARG A 255 23.90 0.74 0.98
N ASP A 256 24.22 1.01 -0.28
CA ASP A 256 25.11 0.18 -1.10
C ASP A 256 26.42 -0.02 -0.34
N GLU A 257 26.74 -1.27 -0.01
CA GLU A 257 28.12 -1.69 0.17
C GLU A 257 28.59 -2.22 -1.19
N SER A 258 29.33 -1.36 -1.89
CA SER A 258 30.26 -1.73 -2.95
C SER A 258 31.42 -0.75 -2.85
N ASP A 259 32.61 -1.35 -2.63
CA ASP A 259 33.96 -0.80 -2.37
C ASP A 259 34.32 -0.41 -0.92
#